data_AF-A0A137P961-F1
#
_entry.id   AF-A0A137P961-F1
#
_cell.length_a   1.000
_cell.length_b   1.000
_cell.length_c   1.000
_cell.angle_alpha   90.00
_cell.angle_beta   90.00
_cell.angle_gamma   90.00
#
_symmetry.space_group_name_H-M   'P 1'
#
loop_
_entity.id
_entity.type
_entity.pdbx_description
1 polymer ?
#
loop_
_entity_poly.entity_id
_entity_poly.type
_entity_poly.pdbx_seq_one_letter_code
_entity_poly.pdbx_strand_id
1 'polypeptide(L)'
;MGSVVLALQWVSGLGPSNQWTIHGLWPNNCDGSYGPSNGCDNDRNYDNMADIVAVDSALESKMNTYWPSYKGNNPDFWSHEWNKHGTCVSTLDPNCYANYTPQQEVRDYFNKVLELRDQYDLYPILSQQGITPGRTYTRDQLQTAFKNGLGANVYLSCKSKALQEVRVYFSVTGTSDYSVANTNPAGNCPATGIRYAPK
;
A
#
# COMPACT_ATOMS: atom_id res chain seq x y z
N MET A 1 -9.04 -13.46 8.55
CA MET A 1 -8.26 -12.92 7.43
C MET A 1 -6.79 -13.19 7.70
N GLY A 2 -6.05 -13.58 6.66
CA GLY A 2 -4.59 -13.73 6.72
C GLY A 2 -3.89 -12.39 6.83
N SER A 3 -2.56 -12.40 6.67
CA SER A 3 -1.78 -11.16 6.72
C SER A 3 -2.23 -10.19 5.61
N VAL A 4 -2.37 -8.91 5.94
CA VAL A 4 -2.63 -7.86 4.95
C VAL A 4 -1.35 -7.06 4.73
N VAL A 5 -1.06 -6.70 3.49
CA VAL A 5 0.17 -6.00 3.12
C VAL A 5 -0.14 -4.65 2.51
N LEU A 6 0.31 -3.57 3.15
CA LEU A 6 0.35 -2.24 2.54
C LEU A 6 1.66 -2.08 1.78
N ALA A 7 1.58 -1.98 0.45
CA ALA A 7 2.72 -1.72 -0.41
C ALA A 7 2.79 -0.23 -0.73
N LEU A 8 3.88 0.41 -0.32
CA LEU A 8 4.18 1.82 -0.58
C LEU A 8 5.40 1.92 -1.50
N GLN A 9 5.28 2.72 -2.55
CA GLN A 9 6.28 2.88 -3.60
C GLN A 9 6.97 4.26 -3.56
N TRP A 10 8.23 4.26 -3.98
CA TRP A 10 9.07 5.43 -4.12
C TRP A 10 9.55 5.56 -5.56
N VAL A 11 8.79 6.32 -6.34
CA VAL A 11 9.01 6.52 -7.78
C VAL A 11 9.15 8.02 -8.05
N SER A 12 10.20 8.39 -8.79
CA SER A 12 10.45 9.79 -9.19
C SER A 12 9.31 10.29 -10.09
N GLY A 13 8.91 11.54 -9.88
CA GLY A 13 7.77 12.15 -10.57
C GLY A 13 6.37 11.74 -10.05
N LEU A 14 6.27 10.84 -9.05
CA LEU A 14 4.99 10.45 -8.44
C LEU A 14 4.81 11.04 -7.05
N GLY A 15 3.69 11.76 -6.86
CA GLY A 15 3.30 12.36 -5.58
C GLY A 15 4.32 13.39 -5.05
N PRO A 16 4.14 13.87 -3.81
CA PRO A 16 5.07 14.83 -3.20
C PRO A 16 6.47 14.24 -3.00
N SER A 17 7.49 15.09 -3.08
CA SER A 17 8.91 14.69 -2.99
C SER A 17 9.33 14.19 -1.60
N ASN A 18 8.50 14.46 -0.58
CA ASN A 18 8.69 14.06 0.81
C ASN A 18 7.65 13.05 1.28
N GLN A 19 7.03 12.31 0.37
CA GLN A 19 5.93 11.40 0.68
C GLN A 19 6.04 10.10 -0.11
N TRP A 20 5.80 8.96 0.54
CA TRP A 20 5.63 7.70 -0.18
C TRP A 20 4.22 7.64 -0.77
N THR A 21 4.10 7.04 -1.96
CA THR A 21 2.82 6.86 -2.66
C THR A 21 2.38 5.40 -2.56
N ILE A 22 1.10 5.14 -2.70
CA ILE A 22 0.50 3.81 -2.57
C ILE A 22 0.75 3.03 -3.86
N HIS A 23 1.10 1.76 -3.71
CA HIS A 23 0.94 0.74 -4.76
C HIS A 23 -0.38 0.00 -4.54
N GLY A 24 -0.59 -0.56 -3.33
CA GLY A 24 -1.87 -1.16 -2.98
C GLY A 24 -1.94 -1.75 -1.57
N LEU A 25 -3.11 -2.29 -1.24
CA LEU A 25 -3.37 -3.04 -0.01
C LEU A 25 -3.83 -4.46 -0.36
N TRP A 26 -3.03 -5.46 0.00
CA TRP A 26 -3.18 -6.82 -0.51
C TRP A 26 -3.46 -7.81 0.62
N PRO A 27 -4.68 -8.37 0.69
CA PRO A 27 -4.97 -9.50 1.55
C PRO A 27 -4.23 -10.75 1.05
N ASN A 28 -3.40 -11.35 1.90
CA ASN A 28 -2.78 -12.65 1.66
C ASN A 28 -3.51 -13.75 2.44
N ASN A 29 -3.28 -14.98 2.05
CA ASN A 29 -3.75 -16.15 2.78
C ASN A 29 -2.98 -16.30 4.11
N CYS A 30 -3.54 -17.06 5.05
CA CYS A 30 -2.94 -17.27 6.36
C CYS A 30 -1.58 -18.00 6.30
N ASP A 31 -1.33 -18.78 5.25
CA ASP A 31 -0.07 -19.47 4.98
C ASP A 31 1.00 -18.58 4.31
N GLY A 32 0.68 -17.31 4.07
CA GLY A 32 1.55 -16.34 3.41
C GLY A 32 1.53 -16.41 1.88
N SER A 33 0.76 -17.31 1.28
CA SER A 33 0.54 -17.31 -0.17
C SER A 33 -0.32 -16.11 -0.59
N TYR A 34 -0.14 -15.66 -1.83
CA TYR A 34 -0.92 -14.55 -2.38
C TYR A 34 -2.37 -14.97 -2.63
N GLY A 35 -3.28 -14.00 -2.53
CA GLY A 35 -4.66 -14.18 -2.99
C GLY A 35 -4.74 -14.54 -4.49
N PRO A 36 -5.92 -14.98 -4.98
CA PRO A 36 -6.10 -15.39 -6.37
C PRO A 36 -5.67 -14.28 -7.34
N SER A 37 -4.99 -14.63 -8.43
CA SER A 37 -4.46 -13.65 -9.39
C SER A 37 -5.53 -12.81 -10.10
N ASN A 38 -6.77 -13.30 -10.11
CA ASN A 38 -7.93 -12.70 -10.77
C ASN A 38 -8.94 -12.10 -9.79
N GLY A 39 -8.57 -11.93 -8.51
CA GLY A 39 -9.51 -11.49 -7.48
C GLY A 39 -10.39 -12.61 -6.93
N CYS A 40 -11.24 -12.25 -5.96
CA CYS A 40 -12.08 -13.21 -5.24
C CYS A 40 -13.56 -13.14 -5.63
N ASP A 41 -13.95 -12.15 -6.43
CA ASP A 41 -15.34 -11.90 -6.81
C ASP A 41 -15.40 -11.17 -8.15
N ASN A 42 -15.82 -11.88 -9.20
CA ASN A 42 -15.90 -11.31 -10.54
C ASN A 42 -17.10 -10.38 -10.73
N ASP A 43 -18.16 -10.55 -9.94
CA ASP A 43 -19.39 -9.75 -10.07
C ASP A 43 -19.19 -8.33 -9.51
N ARG A 44 -18.15 -8.16 -8.69
CA ARG A 44 -17.69 -6.86 -8.17
C ARG A 44 -16.47 -6.31 -8.91
N ASN A 45 -16.18 -6.79 -10.12
CA ASN A 45 -15.17 -6.16 -10.96
C ASN A 45 -15.73 -4.88 -11.61
N TYR A 46 -14.96 -3.80 -11.53
CA TYR A 46 -15.31 -2.51 -12.10
C TYR A 46 -14.18 -2.00 -13.00
N ASP A 47 -14.55 -1.35 -14.11
CA ASP A 47 -13.66 -0.68 -15.06
C ASP A 47 -13.89 0.85 -15.11
N ASN A 48 -14.92 1.34 -14.43
CA ASN A 48 -15.32 2.75 -14.35
C ASN A 48 -14.81 3.44 -13.07
N MET A 49 -13.57 3.13 -12.65
CA MET A 49 -13.06 3.58 -11.35
C MET A 49 -12.94 5.10 -11.21
N ALA A 50 -12.80 5.82 -12.33
CA ALA A 50 -12.86 7.28 -12.37
C ALA A 50 -14.21 7.78 -11.81
N ASP A 51 -15.32 7.23 -12.27
CA ASP A 51 -16.66 7.65 -11.86
C ASP A 51 -16.95 7.27 -10.41
N ILE A 52 -16.56 6.04 -10.00
CA ILE A 52 -16.77 5.55 -8.62
C ILE A 52 -16.07 6.46 -7.61
N VAL A 53 -14.84 6.87 -7.90
CA VAL A 53 -14.02 7.72 -7.03
C VAL A 53 -14.49 9.17 -7.06
N ALA A 54 -14.90 9.69 -8.22
CA ALA A 54 -15.37 11.07 -8.40
C ALA A 54 -16.67 11.40 -7.62
N VAL A 55 -17.42 10.40 -7.16
CA VAL A 55 -18.55 10.59 -6.22
C VAL A 55 -18.11 11.32 -4.94
N ASP A 56 -16.85 11.13 -4.51
CA ASP A 56 -16.25 11.83 -3.39
C ASP A 56 -15.01 12.61 -3.85
N SER A 57 -15.19 13.90 -4.09
CA SER A 57 -14.11 14.80 -4.55
C SER A 57 -12.88 14.83 -3.61
N ALA A 58 -13.07 14.58 -2.30
CA ALA A 58 -11.95 14.54 -1.36
C ALA A 58 -11.16 13.23 -1.52
N LEU A 59 -11.85 12.10 -1.70
CA LEU A 59 -11.24 10.83 -2.04
C LEU A 59 -10.49 10.94 -3.37
N GLU A 60 -11.12 11.47 -4.41
CA GLU A 60 -10.51 11.65 -5.74
C GLU A 60 -9.21 12.47 -5.68
N SER A 61 -9.23 13.61 -4.98
CA SER A 61 -8.06 14.46 -4.81
C SER A 61 -6.90 13.72 -4.10
N LYS A 62 -7.22 12.97 -3.04
CA LYS A 62 -6.23 12.15 -2.32
C LYS A 62 -5.69 11.03 -3.20
N MET A 63 -6.54 10.34 -3.95
CA MET A 63 -6.13 9.24 -4.82
C MET A 63 -5.20 9.73 -5.94
N ASN A 64 -5.51 10.85 -6.57
CA ASN A 64 -4.64 11.45 -7.58
C ASN A 64 -3.27 11.87 -7.02
N THR A 65 -3.22 12.31 -5.77
CA THR A 65 -1.97 12.78 -5.13
C THR A 65 -1.12 11.63 -4.60
N TYR A 66 -1.75 10.68 -3.90
CA TYR A 66 -1.07 9.68 -3.08
C TYR A 66 -1.13 8.26 -3.64
N TRP A 67 -1.99 7.99 -4.62
CA TRP A 67 -2.07 6.70 -5.32
C TRP A 67 -1.93 6.83 -6.85
N PRO A 68 -0.96 7.61 -7.37
CA PRO A 68 -0.78 7.75 -8.81
C PRO A 68 -0.21 6.48 -9.45
N SER A 69 -0.60 6.24 -10.69
CA SER A 69 -0.07 5.21 -11.56
C SER A 69 1.28 5.64 -12.14
N TYR A 70 2.31 4.80 -11.99
CA TYR A 70 3.59 5.03 -12.68
C TYR A 70 3.49 4.89 -14.20
N LYS A 71 2.38 4.33 -14.71
CA LYS A 71 2.09 4.19 -16.14
C LYS A 71 1.24 5.35 -16.69
N GLY A 72 0.83 6.29 -15.85
CA GLY A 72 0.09 7.50 -16.24
C GLY A 72 -1.43 7.35 -16.37
N ASN A 73 -1.99 6.13 -16.29
CA ASN A 73 -3.45 5.93 -16.20
C ASN A 73 -3.82 5.51 -14.78
N ASN A 74 -4.40 6.46 -14.03
CA ASN A 74 -4.83 6.30 -12.66
C ASN A 74 -6.08 5.38 -12.55
N PRO A 75 -7.20 5.64 -13.25
CA PRO A 75 -8.38 4.78 -13.21
C PRO A 75 -8.12 3.30 -13.54
N ASP A 76 -7.31 3.01 -14.57
CA ASP A 76 -6.98 1.62 -14.91
C ASP A 76 -6.20 0.93 -13.78
N PHE A 77 -5.28 1.68 -13.15
CA PHE A 77 -4.49 1.17 -12.04
C PHE A 77 -5.37 0.92 -10.81
N TRP A 78 -6.26 1.83 -10.47
CA TRP A 78 -7.19 1.66 -9.36
C TRP A 78 -8.17 0.50 -9.62
N SER A 79 -8.63 0.33 -10.86
CA SER A 79 -9.41 -0.84 -11.29
C SER A 79 -8.66 -2.14 -11.07
N HIS A 80 -7.37 -2.19 -11.43
CA HIS A 80 -6.53 -3.35 -11.19
C HIS A 80 -6.43 -3.70 -9.70
N GLU A 81 -6.12 -2.72 -8.85
CA GLU A 81 -5.95 -2.93 -7.41
C GLU A 81 -7.27 -3.37 -6.76
N TRP A 82 -8.40 -2.76 -7.10
CA TRP A 82 -9.71 -3.18 -6.60
C TRP A 82 -10.07 -4.61 -7.07
N ASN A 83 -10.10 -4.84 -8.39
CA ASN A 83 -10.57 -6.10 -8.97
C ASN A 83 -9.75 -7.29 -8.45
N LYS A 84 -8.43 -7.12 -8.31
CA LYS A 84 -7.52 -8.19 -7.90
C LYS A 84 -7.38 -8.35 -6.38
N HIS A 85 -7.43 -7.25 -5.62
CA HIS A 85 -7.12 -7.27 -4.18
C HIS A 85 -8.28 -6.80 -3.31
N GLY A 86 -8.97 -5.73 -3.70
CA GLY A 86 -10.14 -5.21 -2.98
C GLY A 86 -11.30 -6.20 -2.89
N THR A 87 -11.57 -6.94 -3.98
CA THR A 87 -12.62 -7.99 -4.01
C THR A 87 -12.38 -9.10 -3.00
N CYS A 88 -11.13 -9.32 -2.56
CA CYS A 88 -10.74 -10.32 -1.57
C CYS A 88 -10.91 -9.86 -0.11
N VAL A 89 -11.34 -8.63 0.13
CA VAL A 89 -11.64 -8.13 1.48
C VAL A 89 -13.07 -8.52 1.85
N SER A 90 -13.25 -9.67 2.49
CA SER A 90 -14.58 -10.22 2.81
C SER A 90 -15.44 -9.33 3.71
N THR A 91 -14.84 -8.45 4.51
CA THR A 91 -15.57 -7.49 5.36
C THR A 91 -16.17 -6.32 4.58
N LEU A 92 -15.83 -6.20 3.29
CA LEU A 92 -16.38 -5.23 2.35
C LEU A 92 -17.40 -5.88 1.39
N ASP A 93 -17.90 -7.09 1.71
CA ASP A 93 -19.03 -7.66 0.98
C ASP A 93 -20.26 -6.74 1.13
N PRO A 94 -20.98 -6.39 0.04
CA PRO A 94 -22.19 -5.56 0.11
C PRO A 94 -23.23 -6.04 1.13
N ASN A 95 -23.31 -7.36 1.40
CA ASN A 95 -24.22 -7.93 2.40
C ASN A 95 -23.83 -7.60 3.85
N CYS A 96 -22.61 -7.11 4.08
CA CYS A 96 -22.17 -6.61 5.39
C CYS A 96 -22.65 -5.17 5.67
N TYR A 97 -23.27 -4.49 4.70
CA TYR A 97 -23.75 -3.12 4.84
C TYR A 97 -25.25 -3.07 5.15
N ALA A 98 -25.63 -2.37 6.23
CA ALA A 98 -27.03 -2.22 6.60
C ALA A 98 -27.82 -1.33 5.61
N ASN A 99 -27.19 -0.27 5.09
CA ASN A 99 -27.78 0.68 4.15
C ASN A 99 -26.86 0.86 2.94
N TYR A 100 -26.63 -0.24 2.22
CA TYR A 100 -25.70 -0.27 1.09
C TYR A 100 -26.11 0.72 0.00
N THR A 101 -25.12 1.48 -0.50
CA THR A 101 -25.23 2.22 -1.76
C THR A 101 -24.28 1.60 -2.78
N PRO A 102 -24.64 1.56 -4.08
CA PRO A 102 -23.77 0.98 -5.10
C PRO A 102 -22.32 1.48 -5.03
N GLN A 103 -21.38 0.53 -5.11
CA GLN A 103 -19.93 0.73 -5.09
C GLN A 103 -19.40 1.41 -3.81
N GLN A 104 -20.17 1.41 -2.72
CA GLN A 104 -19.72 1.92 -1.42
C GLN A 104 -18.48 1.16 -0.90
N GLU A 105 -18.46 -0.15 -1.09
CA GLU A 105 -17.37 -1.03 -0.69
C GLU A 105 -16.03 -0.65 -1.35
N VAL A 106 -16.09 -0.13 -2.57
CA VAL A 106 -14.94 0.31 -3.35
C VAL A 106 -14.36 1.58 -2.73
N ARG A 107 -15.22 2.56 -2.45
CA ARG A 107 -14.82 3.83 -1.82
C ARG A 107 -14.28 3.59 -0.40
N ASP A 108 -14.89 2.69 0.35
CA ASP A 108 -14.44 2.32 1.69
C ASP A 108 -13.07 1.65 1.67
N TYR A 109 -12.82 0.76 0.69
CA TYR A 109 -11.49 0.18 0.47
C TYR A 109 -10.44 1.26 0.24
N PHE A 110 -10.66 2.14 -0.74
CA PHE A 110 -9.68 3.19 -1.06
C PHE A 110 -9.44 4.15 0.09
N ASN A 111 -10.51 4.56 0.79
CA ASN A 111 -10.40 5.36 2.00
C ASN A 111 -9.56 4.66 3.08
N LYS A 112 -9.78 3.36 3.30
CA LYS A 112 -9.00 2.61 4.29
C LYS A 112 -7.53 2.52 3.92
N VAL A 113 -7.19 2.30 2.66
CA VAL A 113 -5.77 2.28 2.24
C VAL A 113 -5.10 3.64 2.43
N LEU A 114 -5.81 4.73 2.11
CA LEU A 114 -5.33 6.09 2.34
C LEU A 114 -5.12 6.37 3.83
N GLU A 115 -6.07 5.97 4.69
CA GLU A 115 -5.95 6.08 6.15
C GLU A 115 -4.72 5.33 6.67
N LEU A 116 -4.50 4.08 6.24
CA LEU A 116 -3.33 3.30 6.63
C LEU A 116 -2.03 3.96 6.14
N ARG A 117 -2.02 4.50 4.92
CA ARG A 117 -0.86 5.23 4.38
C ARG A 117 -0.54 6.48 5.21
N ASP A 118 -1.55 7.24 5.62
CA ASP A 118 -1.36 8.42 6.47
C ASP A 118 -0.89 8.04 7.88
N GLN A 119 -1.42 6.95 8.44
CA GLN A 119 -1.03 6.43 9.76
C GLN A 119 0.40 5.88 9.78
N TYR A 120 0.84 5.25 8.70
CA TYR A 120 2.16 4.60 8.57
C TYR A 120 3.05 5.34 7.56
N ASP A 121 3.11 6.68 7.64
CA ASP A 121 3.93 7.51 6.76
C ASP A 121 5.43 7.17 6.94
N LEU A 122 6.00 6.56 5.90
CA LEU A 122 7.37 6.05 5.91
C LEU A 122 8.42 7.16 5.79
N TYR A 123 8.09 8.30 5.19
CA TYR A 123 9.05 9.38 5.02
C TYR A 123 9.54 9.98 6.36
N PRO A 124 8.66 10.42 7.28
CA PRO A 124 9.08 10.94 8.57
C PRO A 124 9.82 9.89 9.39
N ILE A 125 9.39 8.62 9.37
CA ILE A 125 10.07 7.51 10.06
C ILE A 125 11.54 7.41 9.65
N LEU A 126 11.82 7.50 8.34
CA LEU A 126 13.19 7.48 7.82
C LEU A 126 13.94 8.79 8.12
N SER A 127 13.32 9.93 7.83
CA SER A 127 13.99 11.24 7.90
C SER A 127 14.38 11.65 9.33
N GLN A 128 13.56 11.31 10.33
CA GLN A 128 13.85 11.56 11.75
C GLN A 128 15.08 10.78 12.24
N GLN A 129 15.46 9.73 11.51
CA GLN A 129 16.63 8.89 11.78
C GLN A 129 17.80 9.20 10.82
N GLY A 130 17.75 10.34 10.12
CA GLY A 130 18.81 10.78 9.20
C GLY A 130 18.83 10.03 7.86
N ILE A 131 17.78 9.26 7.55
CA ILE A 131 17.63 8.56 6.29
C ILE A 131 16.79 9.43 5.35
N THR A 132 17.45 10.12 4.43
CA THR A 132 16.84 11.06 3.49
C THR A 132 17.22 10.71 2.05
N PRO A 133 16.41 11.13 1.06
CA PRO A 133 16.75 10.93 -0.33
C PRO A 133 18.07 11.59 -0.74
N GLY A 134 18.77 11.02 -1.73
CA GLY A 134 20.05 11.49 -2.24
C GLY A 134 21.29 10.75 -1.72
N ARG A 135 21.10 9.70 -0.91
CA ARG A 135 22.19 8.96 -0.26
C ARG A 135 22.05 7.45 -0.44
N THR A 136 23.10 6.73 -0.03
CA THR A 136 23.09 5.27 0.06
C THR A 136 23.06 4.79 1.49
N TYR A 137 22.35 3.70 1.73
CA TYR A 137 22.16 3.10 3.05
C TYR A 137 22.47 1.60 3.02
N THR A 138 22.71 1.03 4.20
CA THR A 138 22.68 -0.42 4.37
C THR A 138 21.26 -0.91 4.61
N ARG A 139 21.02 -2.20 4.34
CA ARG A 139 19.75 -2.84 4.66
C ARG A 139 19.45 -2.76 6.15
N ASP A 140 20.48 -2.93 6.99
CA ASP A 140 20.34 -2.89 8.44
C ASP A 140 19.94 -1.49 8.93
N GLN A 141 20.51 -0.42 8.37
CA GLN A 141 20.09 0.95 8.70
C GLN A 141 18.60 1.18 8.39
N LEU A 142 18.14 0.76 7.21
CA LEU A 142 16.73 0.88 6.83
C LEU A 142 15.82 0.03 7.73
N GLN A 143 16.19 -1.23 7.98
CA GLN A 143 15.39 -2.12 8.83
C GLN A 143 15.33 -1.62 10.28
N THR A 144 16.45 -1.17 10.85
CA THR A 144 16.47 -0.55 12.18
C THR A 144 15.57 0.68 12.22
N ALA A 145 15.60 1.52 11.20
CA ALA A 145 14.75 2.71 11.17
C ALA A 145 13.26 2.35 11.15
N PHE A 146 12.85 1.41 10.31
CA PHE A 146 11.48 0.94 10.28
C PHE A 146 11.09 0.22 11.57
N LYS A 147 11.97 -0.58 12.15
CA LYS A 147 11.72 -1.23 13.44
C LYS A 147 11.51 -0.23 14.57
N ASN A 148 12.26 0.88 14.58
CA ASN A 148 12.09 1.94 15.57
C ASN A 148 10.77 2.72 15.36
N GLY A 149 10.39 3.00 14.11
CA GLY A 149 9.20 3.78 13.79
C GLY A 149 7.89 3.00 13.79
N LEU A 150 7.93 1.70 13.45
CA LEU A 150 6.76 0.83 13.26
C LEU A 150 6.69 -0.31 14.30
N GLY A 151 7.75 -0.53 15.07
CA GLY A 151 7.86 -1.68 15.98
C GLY A 151 8.19 -3.01 15.28
N ALA A 152 8.38 -3.02 13.96
CA ALA A 152 8.55 -4.24 13.18
C ALA A 152 9.48 -4.07 11.97
N ASN A 153 10.05 -5.18 11.51
CA ASN A 153 10.75 -5.24 10.23
C ASN A 153 9.77 -5.17 9.06
N VAL A 154 10.20 -4.55 7.96
CA VAL A 154 9.42 -4.39 6.72
C VAL A 154 10.05 -5.15 5.55
N TYR A 155 9.32 -5.37 4.47
CA TYR A 155 9.90 -5.95 3.26
C TYR A 155 10.47 -4.83 2.41
N LEU A 156 11.77 -4.88 2.12
CA LEU A 156 12.45 -3.89 1.29
C LEU A 156 12.62 -4.40 -0.14
N SER A 157 11.95 -3.74 -1.09
CA SER A 157 12.05 -4.05 -2.52
C SER A 157 12.96 -3.05 -3.24
N CYS A 158 13.98 -3.57 -3.89
CA CYS A 158 14.96 -2.83 -4.67
C CYS A 158 14.99 -3.29 -6.12
N LYS A 159 15.27 -2.34 -7.02
CA LYS A 159 15.63 -2.57 -8.42
C LYS A 159 16.97 -1.92 -8.70
N SER A 160 17.97 -2.67 -9.17
CA SER A 160 19.32 -2.15 -9.44
C SER A 160 19.89 -1.33 -8.26
N LYS A 161 19.76 -1.88 -7.05
CA LYS A 161 20.09 -1.26 -5.75
C LYS A 161 19.31 0.02 -5.39
N ALA A 162 18.41 0.53 -6.22
CA ALA A 162 17.52 1.62 -5.83
C ALA A 162 16.37 1.05 -5.01
N LEU A 163 16.07 1.66 -3.86
CA LEU A 163 14.87 1.36 -3.09
C LEU A 163 13.65 1.81 -3.91
N GLN A 164 12.68 0.93 -4.10
CA GLN A 164 11.52 1.17 -4.96
C GLN A 164 10.21 0.99 -4.22
N GLU A 165 10.14 0.03 -3.29
CA GLU A 165 8.92 -0.26 -2.56
C GLU A 165 9.26 -0.78 -1.17
N VAL A 166 8.42 -0.42 -0.20
CA VAL A 166 8.42 -0.92 1.16
C VAL A 166 7.05 -1.55 1.40
N ARG A 167 7.03 -2.77 1.95
CA ARG A 167 5.78 -3.43 2.32
C ARG A 167 5.68 -3.57 3.82
N VAL A 168 4.61 -3.00 4.36
CA VAL A 168 4.25 -3.10 5.78
C VAL A 168 3.21 -4.22 5.91
N TYR A 169 3.52 -5.21 6.73
CA TYR A 169 2.64 -6.35 6.96
C TYR A 169 1.78 -6.07 8.19
N PHE A 170 0.54 -6.53 8.15
CA PHE A 170 -0.44 -6.39 9.22
C PHE A 170 -1.05 -7.75 9.57
N SER A 171 -1.32 -7.91 10.85
CA SER A 171 -2.37 -8.79 11.36
C SER A 171 -3.64 -7.97 11.53
N VAL A 172 -4.78 -8.50 11.11
CA VAL A 172 -6.07 -7.80 11.22
C VAL A 172 -6.97 -8.51 12.23
N THR A 173 -7.41 -7.77 13.25
CA THR A 173 -8.39 -8.24 14.24
C THR A 173 -9.74 -7.57 13.98
N GLY A 174 -10.83 -8.33 14.06
CA GLY A 174 -12.16 -7.82 13.72
C GLY A 174 -12.25 -7.39 12.25
N THR A 175 -12.88 -6.24 11.99
CA THR A 175 -13.10 -5.71 10.64
C THR A 175 -12.09 -4.66 10.20
N SER A 176 -11.42 -3.99 11.14
CA SER A 176 -10.64 -2.78 10.82
C SER A 176 -9.46 -2.49 11.76
N ASP A 177 -9.10 -3.40 12.67
CA ASP A 177 -7.95 -3.20 13.57
C ASP A 177 -6.67 -3.79 12.96
N TYR A 178 -5.83 -2.92 12.40
CA TYR A 178 -4.59 -3.27 11.72
C TYR A 178 -3.42 -3.13 12.69
N SER A 179 -2.81 -4.25 13.06
CA SER A 179 -1.62 -4.29 13.89
C SER A 179 -0.40 -4.66 13.06
N VAL A 180 0.65 -3.83 13.08
CA VAL A 180 1.88 -4.07 12.33
C VAL A 180 2.50 -5.41 12.76
N ALA A 181 2.88 -6.23 11.77
CA ALA A 181 3.50 -7.53 11.95
C ALA A 181 4.92 -7.54 11.35
N ASN A 182 5.80 -8.34 11.93
CA ASN A 182 7.14 -8.56 11.37
C ASN A 182 7.05 -9.38 10.09
N THR A 183 7.89 -9.03 9.12
CA THR A 183 8.06 -9.80 7.90
C THR A 183 9.39 -10.55 7.83
N ASN A 184 9.36 -11.72 7.19
CA ASN A 184 10.51 -12.54 6.88
C ASN A 184 10.24 -13.29 5.55
N PRO A 185 11.06 -13.15 4.50
CA PRO A 185 12.34 -12.42 4.44
C PRO A 185 12.22 -10.89 4.40
N ALA A 186 13.32 -10.21 4.74
CA ALA A 186 13.47 -8.74 4.75
C ALA A 186 13.46 -8.07 3.35
N GLY A 187 13.09 -8.81 2.30
CA GLY A 187 13.07 -8.35 0.92
C GLY A 187 14.28 -8.73 0.07
N ASN A 188 14.40 -8.11 -1.10
CA ASN A 188 15.43 -8.40 -2.10
C ASN A 188 16.57 -7.36 -2.16
N CYS A 189 16.50 -6.30 -1.35
CA CYS A 189 17.54 -5.29 -1.29
C CYS A 189 18.89 -5.87 -0.83
N PRO A 190 20.02 -5.41 -1.42
CA PRO A 190 21.36 -5.86 -1.04
C PRO A 190 21.71 -5.40 0.38
N ALA A 191 22.72 -6.03 1.00
CA ALA A 191 23.16 -5.65 2.35
C ALA A 191 23.65 -4.19 2.43
N THR A 192 24.30 -3.68 1.38
CA THR A 192 24.89 -2.34 1.33
C THR A 192 24.66 -1.64 0.00
N GLY A 193 24.81 -0.31 -0.01
CA GLY A 193 24.73 0.51 -1.22
C GLY A 193 23.31 0.66 -1.78
N ILE A 194 22.28 0.55 -0.92
CA ILE A 194 20.90 0.80 -1.30
C ILE A 194 20.73 2.30 -1.55
N ARG A 195 20.40 2.71 -2.77
CA ARG A 195 20.15 4.10 -3.13
C ARG A 195 18.73 4.48 -2.76
N TYR A 196 18.57 5.49 -1.92
CA TYR A 196 17.29 6.17 -1.74
C TYR A 196 17.33 7.44 -2.59
N ALA A 197 16.82 7.38 -3.81
CA ALA A 197 16.94 8.46 -4.78
C ALA A 197 15.99 9.62 -4.45
N PRO A 198 16.32 10.89 -4.73
CA PRO A 198 15.34 11.98 -4.73
C PRO A 198 14.21 11.70 -5.73
N LYS A 199 13.03 12.25 -5.44
CA LYS A 199 11.87 12.21 -6.34
C LYS A 199 11.94 13.32 -7.37
#